data_AF-A0A168MKF1-F1
#
_entry.id   AF-A0A168MKF1-F1
#
_cell.length_a   1.000
_cell.length_b   1.000
_cell.length_c   1.000
_cell.angle_alpha   90.00
_cell.angle_beta   90.00
_cell.angle_gamma   90.00
#
_symmetry.space_group_name_H-M   'P 1'
#
loop_
_entity.id
_entity.type
_entity.pdbx_description
1 polymer ?
#
loop_
_entity_poly.entity_id
_entity_poly.type
_entity_poly.pdbx_seq_one_letter_code
_entity_poly.pdbx_strand_id
1 'polypeptide(L)'
;MNGPYLISLPREIKRSMAGFPTNGRSFYLTRAALDQPTSLCKKLFPAIDERHDQLAAKKLSSDNNDLIQSTLAVNASVQVIMMLRKTFKKDSVPMMELHPSQHIWQHSIFSDPA
;
A
#
# COMPACT_ATOMS: atom_id res chain seq x y z
N MET A 1 -10.40 32.79 12.51
CA MET A 1 -9.41 32.23 11.56
C MET A 1 -9.26 30.76 11.87
N ASN A 2 -9.71 29.85 10.99
CA ASN A 2 -9.39 28.41 10.98
C ASN A 2 -9.98 27.83 9.67
N GLY A 3 -9.33 28.11 8.54
CA GLY A 3 -9.68 27.48 7.26
C GLY A 3 -9.07 26.08 7.15
N PRO A 4 -9.67 25.16 6.37
CA PRO A 4 -9.25 23.75 6.25
C PRO A 4 -7.94 23.54 5.48
N TYR A 5 -7.10 24.57 5.35
CA TYR A 5 -6.02 24.65 4.39
C TYR A 5 -4.68 24.05 4.84
N LEU A 6 -4.55 23.64 6.11
CA LEU A 6 -3.25 23.19 6.64
C LEU A 6 -3.02 21.67 6.61
N ILE A 7 -4.04 20.83 6.34
CA ILE A 7 -3.88 19.36 6.44
C ILE A 7 -4.36 18.60 5.21
N SER A 8 -5.25 19.18 4.39
CA SER A 8 -5.79 18.45 3.24
C SER A 8 -5.75 19.28 1.97
N LEU A 9 -4.97 18.80 1.02
CA LEU A 9 -5.01 19.29 -0.35
C LEU A 9 -6.42 19.05 -0.95
N PRO A 10 -7.05 20.05 -1.61
CA PRO A 10 -8.33 19.88 -2.30
C PRO A 10 -8.33 18.66 -3.23
N ARG A 11 -9.48 17.97 -3.34
CA ARG A 11 -9.60 16.76 -4.18
C ARG A 11 -9.16 17.01 -5.62
N GLU A 12 -9.53 18.17 -6.17
CA GLU A 12 -9.18 18.60 -7.52
C GLU A 12 -7.67 18.71 -7.70
N ILE A 13 -6.98 19.31 -6.74
CA ILE A 13 -5.52 19.45 -6.77
C ILE A 13 -4.86 18.07 -6.64
N LYS A 14 -5.32 17.21 -5.73
CA LYS A 14 -4.80 15.82 -5.61
C LYS A 14 -4.97 15.02 -6.91
N ARG A 15 -6.09 15.21 -7.61
CA ARG A 15 -6.32 14.58 -8.92
C ARG A 15 -5.38 15.11 -9.99
N SER A 16 -5.27 16.43 -10.11
CA SER A 16 -4.37 17.07 -11.06
C SER A 16 -2.92 16.64 -10.86
N MET A 17 -2.45 16.54 -9.60
CA MET A 17 -1.09 16.10 -9.28
C MET A 17 -0.85 14.62 -9.61
N ALA A 18 -1.89 13.79 -9.59
CA ALA A 18 -1.82 12.38 -9.96
C ALA A 18 -2.07 12.15 -11.47
N GLY A 19 -2.10 13.21 -12.29
CA GLY A 19 -2.30 13.13 -13.73
C GLY A 19 -3.74 12.89 -14.18
N PHE A 20 -4.71 13.00 -13.27
CA PHE A 20 -6.14 12.88 -13.59
C PHE A 20 -6.77 14.24 -13.92
N PRO A 21 -7.81 14.28 -14.77
CA PRO A 21 -8.61 15.50 -14.96
C PRO A 21 -9.19 16.03 -13.65
N THR A 22 -9.21 17.36 -13.50
CA THR A 22 -9.74 18.06 -12.31
C THR A 22 -11.25 17.84 -12.14
N ASN A 23 -11.98 17.71 -13.25
CA ASN A 23 -13.44 17.54 -13.25
C ASN A 23 -13.88 16.23 -12.58
N GLY A 24 -14.99 16.28 -11.85
CA GLY A 24 -15.52 15.26 -10.94
C GLY A 24 -15.82 13.85 -11.49
N ARG A 25 -15.49 13.54 -12.74
CA ARG A 25 -15.76 12.21 -13.33
C ARG A 25 -14.94 11.12 -12.63
N SER A 26 -15.48 9.91 -12.59
CA SER A 26 -14.78 8.73 -12.06
C SER A 26 -13.85 8.16 -13.13
N PHE A 27 -12.55 8.13 -12.84
CA PHE A 27 -11.57 7.37 -13.60
C PHE A 27 -11.17 6.16 -12.76
N TYR A 28 -11.27 4.96 -13.31
CA TYR A 28 -10.76 3.74 -12.68
C TYR A 28 -9.68 3.16 -13.58
N LEU A 29 -8.56 2.76 -12.98
CA LEU A 29 -7.65 1.83 -13.63
C LEU A 29 -8.32 0.46 -13.56
N THR A 30 -8.45 -0.22 -14.70
CA THR A 30 -8.93 -1.60 -14.73
C THR A 30 -7.93 -2.45 -13.98
N ARG A 31 -8.28 -2.84 -12.75
CA ARG A 31 -7.51 -3.78 -11.93
C ARG A 31 -8.03 -5.18 -12.17
N ALA A 32 -7.13 -6.16 -12.18
CA ALA A 32 -7.55 -7.55 -12.24
C ALA A 32 -8.48 -7.87 -11.05
N ALA A 33 -9.66 -8.43 -11.33
CA ALA A 33 -10.61 -8.92 -10.34
C ALA A 33 -10.18 -10.31 -9.80
N LEU A 34 -8.87 -10.50 -9.60
CA LEU A 34 -8.36 -11.74 -9.04
C LEU A 34 -8.63 -11.75 -7.54
N ASP A 35 -9.53 -12.64 -7.12
CA ASP A 35 -9.57 -13.11 -5.74
C ASP A 35 -8.19 -13.69 -5.42
N GLN A 36 -7.53 -13.07 -4.44
CA GLN A 36 -6.11 -13.27 -4.20
C GLN A 36 -5.80 -14.73 -3.85
N PRO A 37 -4.83 -15.40 -4.51
CA PRO A 37 -4.15 -16.53 -3.87
C PRO A 37 -3.44 -16.00 -2.62
N THR A 38 -3.89 -16.44 -1.44
CA THR A 38 -3.38 -15.98 -0.13
C THR A 38 -1.88 -16.22 0.01
N SER A 39 -1.36 -17.24 -0.70
CA SER A 39 0.04 -17.63 -0.75
C SER A 39 0.97 -16.53 -1.27
N LEU A 40 0.63 -15.89 -2.40
CA LEU A 40 1.46 -14.82 -2.99
C LEU A 40 1.53 -13.59 -2.10
N CYS A 41 0.44 -13.30 -1.37
CA CYS A 41 0.43 -12.20 -0.42
C CYS A 41 1.51 -12.42 0.62
N LYS A 42 1.44 -13.54 1.36
CA LYS A 42 2.39 -13.90 2.43
C LYS A 42 3.86 -13.82 1.98
N LYS A 43 4.15 -14.12 0.71
CA LYS A 43 5.51 -14.03 0.13
C LYS A 43 5.97 -12.59 -0.16
N LEU A 44 5.07 -11.66 -0.47
CA LEU A 44 5.41 -10.26 -0.76
C LEU A 44 5.55 -9.48 0.55
N PHE A 45 6.76 -9.05 0.91
CA PHE A 45 7.06 -8.35 2.17
C PHE A 45 6.64 -9.12 3.44
N PRO A 46 7.17 -10.33 3.68
CA PRO A 46 6.73 -11.20 4.78
C PRO A 46 6.93 -10.59 6.17
N ALA A 47 8.01 -9.82 6.35
CA ALA A 47 8.34 -9.18 7.63
C ALA A 47 7.28 -8.16 8.10
N ILE A 48 6.38 -7.72 7.23
CA ILE A 48 5.31 -6.78 7.59
C ILE A 48 4.25 -7.46 8.45
N ASP A 49 3.94 -8.73 8.17
CA ASP A 49 2.96 -9.48 8.93
C ASP A 49 3.47 -9.67 10.37
N GLU A 50 4.74 -10.04 10.54
CA GLU A 50 5.40 -10.12 11.84
C GLU A 50 5.42 -8.77 12.58
N ARG A 51 5.80 -7.68 11.90
CA ARG A 51 5.82 -6.35 12.53
C ARG A 51 4.43 -5.87 12.91
N HIS A 52 3.41 -6.17 12.11
CA HIS A 52 2.02 -5.85 12.43
C HIS A 52 1.58 -6.55 13.72
N ASP A 53 1.88 -7.84 13.86
CA ASP A 53 1.53 -8.62 15.05
C ASP A 53 2.29 -8.14 16.30
N GLN A 54 3.58 -7.79 16.16
CA GLN A 54 4.37 -7.18 17.23
C GLN A 54 3.78 -5.85 17.70
N LEU A 55 3.32 -5.01 16.78
CA LEU A 55 2.67 -3.73 17.12
C LEU A 55 1.33 -3.95 17.83
N ALA A 56 0.56 -4.95 17.41
CA ALA A 56 -0.69 -5.32 18.06
C ALA A 56 -0.45 -5.80 19.52
N ALA A 57 0.56 -6.63 19.73
CA ALA A 57 0.95 -7.10 21.06
C ALA A 57 1.50 -5.96 21.95
N LYS A 58 2.34 -5.09 21.38
CA LYS A 58 2.96 -3.98 22.11
C LYS A 58 1.95 -2.90 22.50
N LYS A 59 0.91 -2.67 21.70
CA LYS A 59 -0.20 -1.77 22.05
C LYS A 59 -0.97 -2.21 23.30
N LEU A 60 -0.94 -3.49 23.64
CA LEU A 60 -1.58 -4.04 24.85
C LEU A 60 -0.68 -3.95 26.10
N SER A 61 0.62 -3.69 25.93
CA SER A 61 1.61 -3.59 27.02
C SER A 61 1.98 -2.12 27.26
N SER A 62 1.22 -1.44 28.12
CA SER A 62 1.41 0.00 28.38
C SER A 62 2.54 0.28 29.37
N ASP A 63 3.72 0.67 28.87
CA ASP A 63 4.69 1.45 29.65
C ASP A 63 5.48 2.46 28.76
N ASN A 64 5.10 3.73 28.89
CA ASN A 64 5.80 5.00 28.59
C ASN A 64 5.98 5.63 27.17
N ASN A 65 6.02 6.98 27.20
CA ASN A 65 5.45 7.94 26.24
C ASN A 65 6.37 8.47 25.11
N ASP A 66 7.69 8.34 25.20
CA ASP A 66 8.63 8.73 24.10
C ASP A 66 8.57 7.76 22.91
N LEU A 67 8.07 6.56 23.17
CA LEU A 67 7.88 5.50 22.19
C LEU A 67 6.74 5.80 21.20
N ILE A 68 5.84 6.76 21.51
CA ILE A 68 4.57 6.96 20.80
C ILE A 68 4.77 7.51 19.39
N GLN A 69 5.68 8.49 19.18
CA GLN A 69 5.96 9.04 17.84
C GLN A 69 6.67 8.01 16.94
N SER A 70 7.66 7.30 17.49
CA SER A 70 8.31 6.17 16.82
C SER A 70 7.30 5.08 16.48
N THR A 71 6.39 4.76 17.40
CA THR A 71 5.31 3.78 17.18
C THR A 71 4.28 4.27 16.16
N LEU A 72 3.94 5.56 16.15
CA LEU A 72 2.98 6.13 15.19
C LEU A 72 3.53 6.11 13.76
N ALA A 73 4.78 6.53 13.57
CA ALA A 73 5.44 6.46 12.27
C ALA A 73 5.63 5.02 11.80
N VAL A 74 6.05 4.12 12.70
CA VAL A 74 6.19 2.68 12.39
C VAL A 74 4.82 2.07 12.04
N ASN A 75 3.77 2.34 12.81
CA ASN A 75 2.40 1.91 12.51
C ASN A 75 1.93 2.42 11.14
N ALA A 76 2.12 3.72 10.86
CA ALA A 76 1.75 4.32 9.59
C ALA A 76 2.53 3.69 8.42
N SER A 77 3.84 3.44 8.61
CA SER A 77 4.66 2.80 7.58
C SER A 77 4.20 1.36 7.31
N VAL A 78 3.90 0.58 8.34
CA VAL A 78 3.37 -0.78 8.20
C VAL A 78 2.04 -0.76 7.44
N GLN A 79 1.12 0.15 7.79
CA GLN A 79 -0.15 0.29 7.06
C GLN A 79 0.04 0.69 5.59
N VAL A 80 0.91 1.67 5.32
CA VAL A 80 1.21 2.10 3.95
C VAL A 80 1.76 0.93 3.13
N ILE A 81 2.70 0.16 3.67
CA ILE A 81 3.28 -0.96 2.92
C ILE A 81 2.27 -2.11 2.77
N MET A 82 1.37 -2.35 3.72
CA MET A 82 0.25 -3.29 3.54
C MET A 82 -0.71 -2.86 2.42
N MET A 83 -1.03 -1.57 2.34
CA MET A 83 -1.86 -1.02 1.25
C MET A 83 -1.13 -1.10 -0.10
N LEU A 84 0.17 -0.83 -0.11
CA LEU A 84 1.02 -0.96 -1.28
C LEU A 84 1.08 -2.41 -1.75
N ARG A 85 1.28 -3.38 -0.86
CA ARG A 85 1.29 -4.82 -1.15
C ARG A 85 0.00 -5.28 -1.85
N LYS A 86 -1.17 -4.81 -1.38
CA LYS A 86 -2.46 -5.11 -2.00
C LYS A 86 -2.58 -4.51 -3.41
N THR A 87 -2.14 -3.26 -3.56
CA THR A 87 -2.23 -2.52 -4.84
C THR A 87 -1.26 -3.10 -5.86
N PHE A 88 0.01 -3.28 -5.46
CA PHE A 88 1.07 -3.86 -6.27
C PHE A 88 0.68 -5.23 -6.82
N LYS A 89 0.07 -6.12 -6.02
CA LYS A 89 -0.37 -7.42 -6.51
C LYS A 89 -1.48 -7.33 -7.58
N LYS A 90 -2.45 -6.44 -7.40
CA LYS A 90 -3.54 -6.28 -8.37
C LYS A 90 -3.05 -5.69 -9.68
N ASP A 91 -2.08 -4.79 -9.58
CA ASP A 91 -1.55 -4.04 -10.70
C ASP A 91 -0.36 -4.78 -11.36
N SER A 92 0.26 -5.77 -10.69
CA SER A 92 1.38 -6.54 -11.25
C SER A 92 0.98 -7.41 -12.43
N VAL A 93 -0.24 -7.96 -12.45
CA VAL A 93 -0.72 -8.81 -13.55
C VAL A 93 -0.71 -8.05 -14.89
N PRO A 94 -1.43 -6.91 -15.03
CA PRO A 94 -1.36 -6.14 -16.27
C PRO A 94 0.02 -5.52 -16.51
N MET A 95 0.80 -5.23 -15.46
CA MET A 95 2.17 -4.71 -15.63
C MET A 95 3.16 -5.76 -16.15
N MET A 96 2.99 -7.04 -15.83
CA MET A 96 3.77 -8.14 -16.40
C MET A 96 3.46 -8.33 -17.89
N GLU A 97 2.21 -8.12 -18.31
CA GLU A 97 1.83 -8.17 -19.73
C GLU A 97 2.36 -6.97 -20.52
N LEU A 98 2.24 -5.76 -19.96
CA LEU A 98 2.66 -4.52 -20.63
C LEU A 98 4.17 -4.33 -20.65
N HIS A 99 4.88 -4.80 -19.61
CA HIS A 99 6.32 -4.59 -19.45
C HIS A 99 7.06 -5.88 -19.00
N PRO A 100 7.02 -6.95 -19.82
CA PRO A 100 7.56 -8.27 -19.44
C PRO A 100 9.07 -8.26 -19.19
N SER A 101 9.81 -7.30 -19.75
CA SER A 101 11.27 -7.19 -19.62
C SER A 101 11.76 -6.54 -18.32
N GLN A 102 10.88 -6.07 -17.44
CA GLN A 102 11.32 -5.46 -16.18
C GLN A 102 11.96 -6.50 -15.24
N HIS A 103 13.07 -6.12 -14.61
CA HIS A 103 13.83 -6.99 -13.72
C HIS A 103 13.01 -7.48 -12.51
N ILE A 104 12.00 -6.71 -12.09
CA ILE A 104 11.13 -7.08 -10.97
C ILE A 104 10.36 -8.40 -11.21
N TRP A 105 10.03 -8.72 -12.47
CA TRP A 105 9.31 -9.94 -12.86
C TRP A 105 10.20 -11.18 -12.92
N GLN A 106 11.52 -11.02 -12.91
CA GLN A 106 12.49 -12.12 -12.88
C GLN A 106 12.60 -12.77 -11.49
N HIS A 107 11.98 -12.15 -10.48
CA HIS A 107 11.99 -12.68 -9.13
C HIS A 107 11.09 -13.92 -9.03
N SER A 108 11.58 -14.99 -8.40
CA SER A 108 10.89 -16.30 -8.31
C SER A 108 9.48 -16.25 -7.73
N ILE A 109 9.19 -15.23 -6.91
CA ILE A 109 7.85 -14.95 -6.35
C ILE A 109 6.79 -14.77 -7.46
N PHE A 110 7.17 -14.33 -8.66
CA PHE A 110 6.26 -14.13 -9.80
C PHE A 110 6.27 -15.30 -10.80
N SER A 111 7.11 -16.31 -10.59
CA SER A 111 7.22 -17.49 -11.46
C SER A 111 6.45 -18.71 -10.94
N ASP A 112 5.91 -18.64 -9.73
CA ASP A 112 5.18 -19.73 -9.07
C ASP A 112 3.78 -19.90 -9.72
N PRO A 113 3.48 -21.05 -10.36
CA PRO A 113 2.13 -21.34 -10.82
C PRO A 113 1.25 -21.56 -9.58
N ALA A 114 0.37 -20.59 -9.30
CA ALA A 114 -0.58 -20.65 -8.20
C ALA A 114 -1.51 -21.87 -8.29
#